data_AF-A0A1M6CD95-F1
#
_entry.id   AF-A0A1M6CD95-F1
#
_cell.length_a   1.000
_cell.length_b   1.000
_cell.length_c   1.000
_cell.angle_alpha   90.00
_cell.angle_beta   90.00
_cell.angle_gamma   90.00
#
_symmetry.space_group_name_H-M   'P 1'
#
loop_
_entity.id
_entity.type
_entity.pdbx_description
1 polymer ?
#
loop_
_entity_poly.entity_id
_entity_poly.type
_entity_poly.pdbx_seq_one_letter_code
_entity_poly.pdbx_strand_id
1 'polypeptide(L)'
;MMPSTALLDRFRGYAEIASWDAGRQLAWARRSGVDVDEIALQIDDFHGYAVTRTEVFPESVLSPLSELNALFGAMARDDWEPAAVRLSPRWAASRVLAASVAEQMGDCYRLLPDEAWD
;
A
#
# COMPACT_ATOMS: atom_id res chain seq x y z
N MET A 1 7.77 -19.76 7.43
CA MET A 1 6.85 -19.22 8.46
C MET A 1 5.88 -18.31 7.72
N MET A 2 4.60 -18.62 7.77
CA MET A 2 3.57 -17.81 7.10
C MET A 2 3.45 -16.45 7.80
N PRO A 3 3.08 -15.37 7.09
CA PRO A 3 2.80 -14.10 7.75
C PRO A 3 1.58 -14.25 8.66
N SER A 4 1.59 -13.62 9.84
CA SER A 4 0.37 -13.54 10.64
C SER A 4 -0.71 -12.76 9.88
N THR A 5 -1.98 -13.15 10.04
CA THR A 5 -3.15 -12.41 9.51
C THR A 5 -3.13 -10.93 9.90
N ALA A 6 -2.71 -10.60 11.12
CA ALA A 6 -2.61 -9.22 11.59
C ALA A 6 -1.63 -8.35 10.78
N LEU A 7 -0.46 -8.90 10.41
CA LEU A 7 0.52 -8.19 9.57
C LEU A 7 -0.03 -7.93 8.17
N LEU A 8 -0.75 -8.91 7.66
CA LEU A 8 -1.36 -8.91 6.35
C LEU A 8 -2.53 -7.93 6.26
N ASP A 9 -3.44 -7.96 7.25
CA ASP A 9 -4.51 -6.97 7.40
C ASP A 9 -3.95 -5.55 7.52
N ARG A 10 -2.82 -5.38 8.21
CA ARG A 10 -2.10 -4.11 8.28
C ARG A 10 -1.65 -3.65 6.89
N PHE A 11 -0.97 -4.50 6.12
CA PHE A 11 -0.51 -4.16 4.78
C PHE A 11 -1.67 -3.84 3.83
N ARG A 12 -2.73 -4.64 3.86
CA ARG A 12 -3.96 -4.33 3.12
C ARG A 12 -4.54 -2.98 3.55
N GLY A 13 -4.60 -2.70 4.85
CA GLY A 13 -5.09 -1.43 5.38
C GLY A 13 -4.31 -0.22 4.86
N TYR A 14 -2.99 -0.32 4.70
CA TYR A 14 -2.19 0.75 4.10
C TYR A 14 -2.39 0.89 2.59
N ALA A 15 -2.57 -0.21 1.85
CA ALA A 15 -3.00 -0.14 0.46
C ALA A 15 -4.38 0.53 0.32
N GLU A 16 -5.32 0.22 1.23
CA GLU A 16 -6.63 0.89 1.28
C GLU A 16 -6.48 2.40 1.56
N ILE A 17 -5.65 2.80 2.53
CA ILE A 17 -5.36 4.22 2.80
C ILE A 17 -4.74 4.91 1.57
N ALA A 18 -3.77 4.25 0.91
CA ALA A 18 -3.12 4.76 -0.30
C ALA A 18 -4.10 4.89 -1.48
N SER A 19 -5.20 4.13 -1.50
CA SER A 19 -6.24 4.22 -2.53
C SER A 19 -7.26 5.35 -2.32
N TRP A 20 -7.34 5.91 -1.10
CA TRP A 20 -8.33 6.94 -0.78
C TRP A 20 -8.11 8.22 -1.57
N ASP A 21 -9.17 9.03 -1.70
CA ASP A 21 -9.05 10.38 -2.22
C ASP A 21 -8.09 11.24 -1.36
N ALA A 22 -7.55 12.29 -1.98
CA ALA A 22 -6.56 13.17 -1.37
C ALA A 22 -7.01 13.76 -0.03
N GLY A 23 -8.28 14.15 0.08
CA GLY A 23 -8.81 14.79 1.27
C GLY A 23 -8.79 13.81 2.44
N ARG A 24 -9.19 12.57 2.19
CA ARG A 24 -9.19 11.51 3.20
C ARG A 24 -7.78 11.06 3.60
N GLN A 25 -6.84 10.98 2.66
CA GLN A 25 -5.42 10.69 2.94
C GLN A 25 -4.81 11.73 3.88
N LEU A 26 -4.95 13.02 3.55
CA LEU A 26 -4.43 14.12 4.35
C LEU A 26 -5.12 14.21 5.72
N ALA A 27 -6.42 13.96 5.77
CA ALA A 27 -7.15 13.91 7.04
C ALA A 27 -6.68 12.75 7.92
N TRP A 28 -6.35 11.60 7.34
CA TRP A 28 -5.77 10.47 8.08
C TRP A 28 -4.39 10.80 8.64
N ALA A 29 -3.49 11.36 7.82
CA ALA A 29 -2.15 11.76 8.25
C ALA A 29 -2.24 12.73 9.45
N ARG A 30 -3.05 13.78 9.32
CA ARG A 30 -3.31 14.75 10.39
C ARG A 30 -3.85 14.12 11.68
N ARG A 31 -4.83 13.21 11.58
CA ARG A 31 -5.40 12.53 12.76
C ARG A 31 -4.41 11.60 13.43
N SER A 32 -3.53 10.98 12.64
CA SER A 32 -2.54 10.02 13.11
C SER A 32 -1.27 10.70 13.62
N GLY A 33 -1.14 12.02 13.45
CA GLY A 33 0.04 12.79 13.89
C GLY A 33 1.29 12.51 13.06
N VAL A 34 1.10 12.09 11.80
CA VAL A 34 2.17 11.77 10.85
C VAL A 34 2.00 12.59 9.57
N ASP A 35 3.04 12.60 8.75
CA ASP A 35 3.00 13.16 7.41
C ASP A 35 2.46 12.12 6.41
N VAL A 36 2.12 12.58 5.21
CA VAL A 36 1.48 11.73 4.18
C VAL A 36 2.45 10.74 3.53
N ASP A 37 3.76 11.00 3.65
CA ASP A 37 4.85 10.11 3.23
C ASP A 37 4.89 8.82 4.06
N GLU A 38 4.32 8.82 5.27
CA GLU A 38 4.12 7.60 6.06
C GLU A 38 3.35 6.52 5.29
N ILE A 39 2.43 6.91 4.40
CA ILE A 39 1.74 5.96 3.51
C ILE A 39 2.77 5.25 2.61
N ALA A 40 3.71 5.99 2.03
CA ALA A 40 4.74 5.44 1.16
C ALA A 40 5.73 4.56 1.93
N LEU A 41 6.12 4.97 3.14
CA LEU A 41 7.00 4.17 4.01
C LEU A 41 6.37 2.81 4.34
N GLN A 42 5.08 2.78 4.66
CA GLN A 42 4.38 1.52 4.97
C GLN A 42 4.21 0.63 3.72
N ILE A 43 4.11 1.23 2.52
CA ILE A 43 4.11 0.49 1.26
C ILE A 43 5.51 -0.05 0.92
N ASP A 44 6.58 0.69 1.20
CA ASP A 44 7.97 0.22 1.03
C ASP A 44 8.28 -0.94 1.97
N ASP A 45 7.89 -0.84 3.25
CA ASP A 45 7.99 -1.92 4.23
C ASP A 45 7.24 -3.19 3.75
N PHE A 46 6.02 -3.00 3.22
CA PHE A 46 5.25 -4.10 2.65
C PHE A 46 5.95 -4.70 1.43
N HIS A 47 6.41 -3.88 0.50
CA HIS A 47 7.12 -4.32 -0.70
C HIS A 47 8.35 -5.14 -0.33
N GLY A 48 9.21 -4.62 0.53
CA GLY A 48 10.40 -5.31 1.03
C GLY A 48 10.06 -6.65 1.69
N TYR A 49 8.97 -6.71 2.45
CA TYR A 49 8.47 -7.97 3.00
C TYR A 49 8.00 -8.94 1.92
N ALA A 50 7.20 -8.47 0.97
CA ALA A 50 6.52 -9.30 -0.03
C ALA A 50 7.48 -9.89 -1.07
N VAL A 51 8.47 -9.12 -1.54
CA VAL A 51 9.45 -9.61 -2.53
C VAL A 51 10.38 -10.68 -1.97
N THR A 52 10.51 -10.78 -0.64
CA THR A 52 11.25 -11.88 0.02
C THR A 52 10.41 -13.14 0.21
N ARG A 53 9.11 -13.09 -0.12
CA ARG A 53 8.12 -14.16 0.11
C ARG A 53 7.21 -14.36 -1.11
N THR A 54 7.81 -14.50 -2.29
CA THR A 54 7.07 -14.66 -3.54
C THR A 54 6.26 -15.96 -3.61
N GLU A 55 6.53 -16.91 -2.72
CA GLU A 55 5.73 -18.12 -2.52
C GLU A 55 4.38 -17.85 -1.82
N VAL A 56 4.26 -16.72 -1.11
CA VAL A 56 3.05 -16.33 -0.38
C VAL A 56 2.22 -15.33 -1.18
N PHE A 57 2.89 -14.37 -1.83
CA PHE A 57 2.23 -13.32 -2.58
C PHE A 57 2.22 -13.64 -4.07
N PRO A 58 1.05 -13.78 -4.71
CA PRO A 58 1.00 -14.03 -6.14
C PRO A 58 1.44 -12.80 -6.93
N GLU A 59 1.83 -13.02 -8.19
CA GLU A 59 2.26 -11.98 -9.11
C GLU A 59 1.22 -10.86 -9.29
N SER A 60 -0.07 -11.21 -9.18
CA SER A 60 -1.17 -10.23 -9.25
C SER A 60 -1.16 -9.23 -8.09
N VAL A 61 -0.49 -9.53 -6.97
CA VAL A 61 -0.22 -8.58 -5.88
C VAL A 61 1.16 -7.95 -6.04
N LEU A 62 2.19 -8.75 -6.33
CA LEU A 62 3.59 -8.30 -6.35
C LEU A 62 3.87 -7.27 -7.44
N SER A 63 3.31 -7.44 -8.63
CA SER A 63 3.53 -6.54 -9.76
C SER A 63 2.98 -5.13 -9.48
N PRO A 64 1.67 -4.94 -9.18
CA PRO A 64 1.15 -3.60 -8.86
C PRO A 64 1.75 -3.02 -7.57
N LEU A 65 2.12 -3.85 -6.58
CA LEU A 65 2.82 -3.38 -5.38
C LEU A 65 4.22 -2.82 -5.72
N SER A 66 4.95 -3.49 -6.62
CA SER A 66 6.27 -3.03 -7.07
C SER A 66 6.18 -1.74 -7.87
N GLU A 67 5.17 -1.62 -8.74
CA GLU A 67 4.89 -0.38 -9.47
C GLU A 67 4.53 0.78 -8.52
N LEU A 68 3.70 0.51 -7.52
CA LEU A 68 3.33 1.49 -6.50
C LEU A 68 4.55 1.95 -5.68
N ASN A 69 5.38 1.00 -5.24
CA ASN A 69 6.60 1.33 -4.47
C ASN A 69 7.57 2.16 -5.31
N ALA A 70 7.79 1.77 -6.58
CA ALA A 70 8.64 2.53 -7.50
C ALA A 70 8.10 3.95 -7.76
N LEU A 71 6.78 4.10 -7.87
CA LEU A 71 6.14 5.41 -8.05
C LEU A 71 6.37 6.32 -6.85
N PHE A 72 6.23 5.81 -5.62
CA PHE A 72 6.54 6.57 -4.41
C PHE A 72 8.05 6.86 -4.27
N GLY A 73 8.92 5.90 -4.57
CA GLY A 73 10.37 6.08 -4.53
C GLY A 73 10.90 7.12 -5.53
N ALA A 74 10.12 7.43 -6.58
CA ALA A 74 10.46 8.47 -7.56
C ALA A 74 9.91 9.87 -7.22
N MET A 75 9.13 10.02 -6.14
CA MET A 75 8.57 11.30 -5.73
C MET A 75 9.63 12.18 -5.06
N ALA A 76 9.69 13.45 -5.47
CA ALA A 76 10.55 14.45 -4.86
C ALA A 76 9.91 15.02 -3.58
N ARG A 77 10.66 15.79 -2.79
CA ARG A 77 10.15 16.41 -1.56
C ARG A 77 8.83 17.18 -1.78
N ASP A 78 8.73 17.93 -2.87
CA ASP A 78 7.55 18.76 -3.16
C ASP A 78 6.32 17.94 -3.58
N ASP A 79 6.49 16.68 -3.98
CA ASP A 79 5.37 15.78 -4.30
C ASP A 79 4.57 15.39 -3.04
N TRP A 80 5.14 15.53 -1.83
CA TRP A 80 4.49 15.18 -0.56
C TRP A 80 3.68 16.33 0.04
N GLU A 81 3.77 17.53 -0.55
CA GLU A 81 3.03 18.70 -0.08
C GLU A 81 1.52 18.51 -0.30
N PRO A 82 0.64 19.03 0.59
CA PRO A 82 -0.80 18.82 0.49
C PRO A 82 -1.44 19.26 -0.84
N ALA A 83 -0.83 20.21 -1.56
CA ALA A 83 -1.28 20.60 -2.89
C ALA A 83 -0.95 19.53 -3.94
N ALA A 84 0.27 18.97 -3.88
CA ALA A 84 0.70 17.90 -4.78
C ALA A 84 -0.10 16.61 -4.53
N VAL A 85 -0.37 16.24 -3.27
CA VAL A 85 -1.25 15.10 -2.95
C VAL A 85 -2.62 15.24 -3.62
N ARG A 86 -3.16 16.46 -3.71
CA ARG A 86 -4.47 16.72 -4.32
C ARG A 86 -4.45 16.71 -5.84
N LEU A 87 -3.42 17.30 -6.44
CA LEU A 87 -3.45 17.72 -7.84
C LEU A 87 -2.47 16.94 -8.74
N SER A 88 -1.47 16.30 -8.15
CA SER A 88 -0.42 15.63 -8.92
C SER A 88 -0.96 14.38 -9.62
N PRO A 89 -0.67 14.20 -10.92
CA PRO A 89 -0.94 12.96 -11.63
C PRO A 89 -0.27 11.74 -10.98
N ARG A 90 0.88 11.92 -10.31
CA ARG A 90 1.57 10.82 -9.62
C ARG A 90 0.74 10.29 -8.45
N TRP A 91 0.13 11.17 -7.67
CA TRP A 91 -0.79 10.77 -6.58
C TRP A 91 -2.10 10.19 -7.10
N ALA A 92 -2.59 10.65 -8.25
CA ALA A 92 -3.74 10.02 -8.90
C ALA A 92 -3.41 8.59 -9.34
N ALA A 93 -2.24 8.37 -9.96
CA ALA A 93 -1.78 7.06 -10.36
C ALA A 93 -1.54 6.12 -9.15
N SER A 94 -0.94 6.63 -8.08
CA SER A 94 -0.69 5.82 -6.87
C SER A 94 -1.99 5.30 -6.25
N ARG A 95 -3.07 6.10 -6.25
CA ARG A 95 -4.39 5.65 -5.77
C ARG A 95 -4.96 4.50 -6.58
N VAL A 96 -4.82 4.55 -7.90
CA VAL A 96 -5.31 3.49 -8.80
C VAL A 96 -4.55 2.18 -8.55
N LEU A 97 -3.22 2.27 -8.48
CA LEU A 97 -2.37 1.11 -8.19
C LEU A 97 -2.68 0.54 -6.80
N ALA A 98 -2.79 1.41 -5.78
CA ALA A 98 -3.11 1.01 -4.41
C ALA A 98 -4.49 0.34 -4.29
N ALA A 99 -5.49 0.81 -5.03
CA ALA A 99 -6.80 0.17 -5.09
C ALA A 99 -6.70 -1.26 -5.63
N SER A 100 -5.92 -1.45 -6.70
CA SER A 100 -5.65 -2.77 -7.28
C SER A 100 -4.93 -3.68 -6.28
N VAL A 101 -3.89 -3.19 -5.59
CA VAL A 101 -3.18 -3.95 -4.55
C VAL A 101 -4.15 -4.38 -3.44
N ALA A 102 -4.95 -3.46 -2.91
CA ALA A 102 -5.89 -3.76 -1.82
C ALA A 102 -6.93 -4.82 -2.21
N GLU A 103 -7.47 -4.74 -3.43
CA GLU A 103 -8.41 -5.73 -3.97
C GLU A 103 -7.76 -7.11 -4.10
N GLN A 104 -6.58 -7.18 -4.72
CA GLN A 104 -5.87 -8.43 -4.95
C GLN A 104 -5.41 -9.08 -3.65
N MET A 105 -5.00 -8.29 -2.65
CA MET A 105 -4.72 -8.80 -1.30
C MET A 105 -5.99 -9.38 -0.67
N GLY A 106 -7.13 -8.70 -0.81
CA GLY A 106 -8.43 -9.21 -0.36
C GLY A 106 -8.80 -10.57 -0.96
N ASP A 107 -8.46 -10.79 -2.24
CA ASP A 107 -8.65 -12.07 -2.92
C ASP A 107 -7.66 -13.14 -2.45
N CYS A 108 -6.40 -12.77 -2.20
CA CYS A 108 -5.38 -13.68 -1.65
C CYS A 108 -5.80 -14.26 -0.30
N TYR A 109 -6.41 -13.45 0.57
CA TYR A 109 -6.92 -13.92 1.87
C TYR A 109 -8.02 -14.96 1.75
N ARG A 110 -8.89 -14.85 0.74
CA ARG A 110 -10.00 -15.80 0.55
C ARG A 110 -9.53 -17.16 0.04
N LEU A 111 -8.33 -17.25 -0.51
CA LEU A 111 -7.78 -18.46 -1.12
C LEU A 111 -6.83 -19.23 -0.21
N LEU A 112 -6.37 -18.62 0.89
CA LEU A 112 -5.50 -19.28 1.85
C LEU A 112 -6.36 -19.99 2.92
N PRO A 113 -6.17 -21.32 3.12
CA PRO A 113 -6.94 -22.06 4.11
C PRO A 113 -6.68 -21.52 5.53
N ASP A 114 -7.70 -21.52 6.39
CA ASP A 114 -7.62 -20.99 7.76
C ASP A 114 -6.44 -21.57 8.59
N GLU A 115 -5.99 -22.77 8.24
CA GLU A 115 -4.87 -23.49 8.88
C GLU A 115 -3.48 -22.96 8.50
N ALA A 116 -3.38 -22.06 7.51
CA ALA A 116 -2.10 -21.49 7.05
C ALA A 116 -1.58 -20.34 7.94
N TRP A 117 -2.32 -19.99 9.00
CA TRP A 117 -2.16 -18.74 9.75
C TRP A 117 -1.64 -18.88 11.18
N ASP A 118 -1.47 -20.12 11.68
CA ASP A 118 -0.95 -20.44 13.02
C ASP A 118 0.57 -20.71 13.03
#